data_AF-A0A0M3J326-F1
#
_entry.id   AF-A0A0M3J326-F1
#
_cell.length_a   1.000
_cell.length_b   1.000
_cell.length_c   1.000
_cell.angle_alpha   90.00
_cell.angle_beta   90.00
_cell.angle_gamma   90.00
#
_symmetry.space_group_name_H-M   'P 1'
#
loop_
_entity.id
_entity.type
_entity.pdbx_description
1 polymer ?
#
loop_
_entity_poly.entity_id
_entity_poly.type
_entity_poly.pdbx_seq_one_letter_code
_entity_poly.pdbx_strand_id
1 'polypeptide(L)'
;MAGDDRETCATPENEGLSNLRQFKFKEVLGSNSSYKSAFVLMESNDGENAILLADKNAFPVDEASWNNILNGSELKVILKNDCYSSYTLNMPSNFSGVKSTLIYPCNDKHIAKYRDQKRFVISETPNDYHTITLPHLELSQMSIDWVYNFLDHKCEADRVIYEDSDPYNGFMLAPDLKWSGEQIESLYLIAIVKRKGIKSIRDLTANDLPLLEGIRDKSLKAIEEKYGLDKHQIRSYFHYQPSFYHLHVHFINVSYDAPASGVAKVTFRFCFYLLYYTLRFWRNFIHLR
;
A
#
# COMPACT_ATOMS: atom_id res chain seq x y z
N MET A 1 54.60 -0.92 28.54
CA MET A 1 54.37 -1.38 27.16
C MET A 1 53.19 -2.32 27.19
N ALA A 2 51.99 -1.79 26.96
CA ALA A 2 50.77 -2.58 26.79
C ALA A 2 50.21 -2.13 25.44
N GLY A 3 50.15 -3.06 24.48
CA GLY A 3 49.68 -2.81 23.12
C GLY A 3 48.17 -2.59 23.10
N ASP A 4 47.76 -1.54 22.40
CA ASP A 4 46.37 -1.19 22.10
C ASP A 4 46.00 -1.93 20.80
N ASP A 5 45.62 -3.20 20.91
CA ASP A 5 45.04 -3.98 19.80
C ASP A 5 43.54 -3.70 19.75
N ARG A 6 43.16 -2.59 19.11
CA ARG A 6 41.78 -2.36 18.70
C ARG A 6 41.52 -3.11 17.41
N GLU A 7 41.05 -4.35 17.55
CA GLU A 7 40.35 -5.03 16.46
C GLU A 7 39.10 -4.22 16.10
N THR A 8 39.19 -3.50 15.00
CA THR A 8 38.04 -2.92 14.31
C THR A 8 37.16 -4.06 13.81
N CYS A 9 36.03 -4.29 14.46
CA CYS A 9 34.96 -5.15 13.96
C CYS A 9 34.33 -4.47 12.74
N ALA A 10 34.93 -4.68 11.57
CA ALA A 10 34.32 -4.35 10.29
C ALA A 10 33.16 -5.32 10.08
N THR A 11 31.92 -4.82 10.20
CA THR A 11 30.74 -5.51 9.71
C THR A 11 30.94 -5.81 8.22
N PRO A 12 30.75 -7.05 7.74
CA PRO A 12 30.91 -7.36 6.33
C PRO A 12 29.93 -6.50 5.54
N GLU A 13 30.46 -5.73 4.60
CA GLU A 13 29.70 -4.97 3.63
C GLU A 13 28.75 -5.94 2.91
N ASN A 14 27.46 -5.65 2.99
CA ASN A 14 26.41 -6.43 2.33
C ASN A 14 26.47 -6.10 0.82
N GLU A 15 27.52 -6.55 0.13
CA GLU A 15 27.70 -6.36 -1.30
C GLU A 15 26.52 -7.01 -2.03
N GLY A 16 25.67 -6.18 -2.62
CA GLY A 16 24.52 -6.65 -3.38
C GLY A 16 24.94 -7.54 -4.56
N LEU A 17 24.08 -8.48 -4.94
CA LEU A 17 24.29 -9.37 -6.08
C LEU A 17 24.46 -8.57 -7.39
N SER A 18 25.59 -8.78 -8.08
CA SER A 18 25.92 -8.11 -9.34
C SER A 18 25.26 -8.75 -10.58
N ASN A 19 24.81 -10.00 -10.48
CA ASN A 19 24.16 -10.72 -11.57
C ASN A 19 23.28 -11.87 -11.06
N LEU A 20 22.40 -12.41 -11.92
CA LEU A 20 21.47 -13.48 -11.60
C LEU A 20 21.92 -14.88 -12.09
N ARG A 21 23.18 -15.07 -12.51
CA ARG A 21 23.63 -16.33 -13.15
C ARG A 21 23.57 -17.54 -12.21
N GLN A 22 23.58 -17.32 -10.91
CA GLN A 22 23.46 -18.37 -9.90
C GLN A 22 22.03 -18.91 -9.73
N PHE A 23 21.05 -18.30 -10.41
CA PHE A 23 19.64 -18.66 -10.30
C PHE A 23 19.12 -19.35 -11.56
N LYS A 24 18.30 -20.36 -11.36
CA LYS A 24 17.52 -21.03 -12.40
C LYS A 24 16.06 -20.64 -12.29
N PHE A 25 15.42 -20.35 -13.41
CA PHE A 25 13.99 -20.09 -13.47
C PHE A 25 13.19 -21.31 -13.00
N LYS A 26 12.18 -21.09 -12.15
CA LYS A 26 11.19 -22.11 -11.77
C LYS A 26 9.81 -21.80 -12.34
N GLU A 27 9.29 -20.62 -12.06
CA GLU A 27 7.90 -20.27 -12.36
C GLU A 27 7.70 -18.76 -12.43
N VAL A 28 6.74 -18.29 -13.23
CA VAL A 28 6.19 -16.94 -13.09
C VAL A 28 5.07 -17.01 -12.04
N LEU A 29 5.33 -16.48 -10.86
CA LEU A 29 4.36 -16.45 -9.77
C LEU A 29 3.15 -15.61 -10.16
N GLY A 30 3.37 -14.46 -10.77
CA GLY A 30 2.29 -13.59 -11.23
C GLY A 30 2.79 -12.48 -12.13
N SER A 31 1.85 -11.79 -12.77
CA SER A 31 2.15 -10.58 -13.54
C SER A 31 1.01 -9.58 -13.43
N ASN A 32 1.32 -8.30 -13.55
CA ASN A 32 0.33 -7.24 -13.62
C ASN A 32 0.56 -6.42 -14.89
N SER A 33 -0.33 -6.58 -15.87
CA SER A 33 -0.24 -5.88 -17.15
C SER A 33 -0.57 -4.39 -17.06
N SER A 34 -1.28 -3.95 -16.03
CA SER A 34 -1.56 -2.53 -15.79
C SER A 34 -0.34 -1.81 -15.24
N TYR A 35 0.30 -2.37 -14.21
CA TYR A 35 1.52 -1.80 -13.60
C TYR A 35 2.81 -2.23 -14.29
N LYS A 36 2.72 -3.07 -15.33
CA LYS A 36 3.86 -3.59 -16.12
C LYS A 36 4.88 -4.32 -15.23
N SER A 37 4.38 -5.18 -14.35
CA SER A 37 5.15 -5.90 -13.34
C SER A 37 5.14 -7.41 -13.58
N ALA A 38 6.22 -8.09 -13.17
CA ALA A 38 6.33 -9.55 -13.17
C ALA A 38 6.96 -10.05 -11.86
N PHE A 39 6.49 -11.19 -11.37
CA PHE A 39 7.00 -11.86 -10.17
C PHE A 39 7.48 -13.24 -10.56
N VAL A 40 8.77 -13.50 -10.39
CA VAL A 40 9.43 -14.71 -10.91
C VAL A 40 10.05 -15.48 -9.75
N LEU A 41 9.67 -16.75 -9.60
CA LEU A 41 10.32 -17.70 -8.70
C LEU A 41 11.53 -18.30 -9.40
N MET A 42 12.63 -18.35 -8.67
CA MET A 42 13.90 -18.91 -9.10
C MET A 42 14.47 -19.80 -7.99
N GLU A 43 15.47 -20.60 -8.33
CA GLU A 43 16.21 -21.46 -7.41
C GLU A 43 17.71 -21.21 -7.57
N SER A 44 18.42 -21.01 -6.45
CA SER A 44 19.87 -20.87 -6.45
C SER A 44 20.55 -22.21 -6.75
N ASN A 45 21.83 -22.16 -7.10
CA ASN A 45 22.63 -23.38 -7.26
C ASN A 45 22.70 -24.25 -5.99
N ASP A 46 22.48 -23.64 -4.82
CA ASP A 46 22.47 -24.31 -3.51
C ASP A 46 21.08 -24.88 -3.13
N GLY A 47 20.10 -24.79 -4.03
CA GLY A 47 18.74 -25.33 -3.85
C GLY A 47 17.80 -24.43 -3.06
N GLU A 48 18.20 -23.19 -2.75
CA GLU A 48 17.35 -22.23 -2.05
C GLU A 48 16.47 -21.45 -3.02
N ASN A 49 15.22 -21.17 -2.64
CA ASN A 49 14.31 -20.40 -3.47
C ASN A 49 14.59 -18.89 -3.40
N ALA A 50 14.40 -18.19 -4.51
CA ALA A 50 14.48 -16.73 -4.62
C ALA A 50 13.28 -16.18 -5.41
N ILE A 51 12.80 -14.99 -5.08
CA ILE A 51 11.76 -14.30 -5.87
C ILE A 51 12.35 -13.00 -6.43
N LEU A 52 12.23 -12.82 -7.74
CA LEU A 52 12.51 -11.55 -8.41
C LEU A 52 11.20 -10.84 -8.72
N LEU A 53 11.01 -9.67 -8.11
CA LEU A 53 9.94 -8.73 -8.47
C LEU A 53 10.53 -7.74 -9.47
N ALA A 54 9.93 -7.58 -10.64
CA ALA A 54 10.42 -6.74 -11.71
C ALA A 54 9.31 -5.77 -12.16
N ASP A 55 9.56 -4.47 -12.03
CA ASP A 55 8.63 -3.39 -12.34
C ASP A 55 9.25 -2.46 -13.39
N LYS A 56 8.50 -2.17 -14.47
CA LYS A 56 8.94 -1.12 -15.41
C LYS A 56 8.98 0.23 -14.69
N ASN A 57 10.05 0.98 -14.96
CA ASN A 57 10.20 2.32 -14.42
C ASN A 57 9.15 3.27 -15.01
N ALA A 58 8.76 4.26 -14.22
CA ALA A 58 8.01 5.40 -14.72
C ALA A 58 8.86 6.19 -15.73
N PHE A 59 8.20 6.86 -16.67
CA PHE A 59 8.90 7.76 -17.60
C PHE A 59 9.41 9.00 -16.86
N PRO A 60 10.55 9.56 -17.29
CA PRO A 60 11.01 10.84 -16.77
C PRO A 60 10.01 11.95 -17.12
N VAL A 61 9.99 13.00 -16.30
CA VAL A 61 9.11 14.18 -16.49
C VAL A 61 9.89 15.44 -16.88
N ASP A 62 11.23 15.36 -16.93
CA ASP A 62 12.09 16.48 -17.26
C ASP A 62 12.46 16.55 -18.75
N GLU A 63 12.69 17.76 -19.24
CA GLU A 63 12.98 18.04 -20.63
C GLU A 63 14.30 17.41 -21.11
N ALA A 64 15.34 17.43 -20.26
CA ALA A 64 16.66 16.93 -20.62
C ALA A 64 16.64 15.42 -20.92
N SER A 65 15.93 14.65 -20.09
CA SER A 65 15.70 13.23 -20.32
C SER A 65 14.95 12.97 -21.63
N TRP A 66 13.89 13.73 -21.90
CA TRP A 66 13.13 13.57 -23.14
C TRP A 66 13.94 13.95 -24.38
N ASN A 67 14.77 14.98 -24.32
CA ASN A 67 15.70 15.31 -25.41
C ASN A 67 16.68 14.15 -25.70
N ASN A 68 17.19 13.48 -24.66
CA ASN A 68 18.04 12.30 -24.85
C ASN A 68 17.27 11.12 -25.45
N ILE A 69 16.03 10.90 -25.02
CA ILE A 69 15.17 9.84 -25.55
C ILE A 69 14.86 10.09 -27.03
N LEU A 70 14.47 11.32 -27.39
CA LEU A 70 14.11 11.68 -28.76
C LEU A 70 15.29 11.50 -29.72
N ASN A 71 16.50 11.87 -29.30
CA ASN A 71 17.69 11.76 -30.14
C ASN A 71 18.26 10.34 -30.24
N GLY A 72 18.08 9.51 -29.20
CA GLY A 72 18.69 8.18 -29.12
C GLY A 72 17.75 7.01 -29.40
N SER A 73 16.47 7.27 -29.70
CA SER A 73 15.47 6.22 -29.88
C SER A 73 15.27 5.81 -31.33
N GLU A 74 14.76 4.59 -31.52
CA GLU A 74 14.34 4.08 -32.83
C GLU A 74 12.84 3.76 -32.80
N LEU A 75 12.13 4.14 -33.86
CA LEU A 75 10.70 3.90 -34.01
C LEU A 75 10.43 2.81 -35.04
N LYS A 76 9.69 1.78 -34.64
CA LYS A 76 9.13 0.78 -35.55
C LYS A 76 7.64 1.02 -35.72
N VAL A 77 7.20 1.34 -36.94
CA VAL A 77 5.79 1.59 -37.26
C VAL A 77 4.96 0.31 -37.01
N ILE A 78 3.83 0.48 -36.33
CA ILE A 78 2.81 -0.57 -36.15
C ILE A 78 1.61 -0.26 -37.03
N LEU A 79 1.05 0.95 -36.92
CA LEU A 79 -0.12 1.40 -37.67
C LEU A 79 0.04 2.87 -38.05
N LYS A 80 -0.49 3.26 -39.21
CA LYS A 80 -0.63 4.66 -39.61
C LYS A 80 -1.99 4.88 -40.27
N ASN A 81 -2.74 5.85 -39.77
CA ASN A 81 -4.02 6.28 -40.31
C ASN A 81 -4.19 7.80 -40.12
N ASP A 82 -4.14 8.54 -41.23
CA ASP A 82 -4.15 10.01 -41.25
C ASP A 82 -3.11 10.61 -40.28
N CYS A 83 -3.53 11.39 -39.28
CA CYS A 83 -2.66 11.97 -38.26
C CYS A 83 -2.35 11.02 -37.08
N TYR A 84 -3.01 9.86 -36.99
CA TYR A 84 -2.80 8.88 -35.93
C TYR A 84 -1.83 7.79 -36.39
N SER A 85 -0.72 7.63 -35.66
CA SER A 85 0.23 6.54 -35.89
C SER A 85 0.68 5.94 -34.58
N SER A 86 0.85 4.62 -34.56
CA SER A 86 1.35 3.87 -33.41
C SER A 86 2.68 3.22 -33.76
N TYR A 87 3.59 3.23 -32.79
CA TYR A 87 4.96 2.77 -32.94
C TYR A 87 5.38 1.91 -31.75
N THR A 88 6.30 0.98 -31.99
CA THR A 88 7.18 0.49 -30.93
C THR A 88 8.35 1.46 -30.80
N LEU A 89 8.50 2.06 -29.62
CA LEU A 89 9.62 2.93 -29.28
C LEU A 89 10.73 2.12 -28.61
N ASN A 90 11.87 1.98 -29.27
CA ASN A 90 13.08 1.40 -28.70
C ASN A 90 13.86 2.50 -27.98
N MET A 91 13.81 2.48 -26.65
CA MET A 91 14.46 3.47 -25.80
C MET A 91 15.98 3.24 -25.73
N PRO A 92 16.79 4.30 -25.54
CA PRO A 92 18.20 4.16 -25.21
C PRO A 92 18.43 3.31 -23.95
N SER A 93 19.59 2.64 -23.86
CA SER A 93 19.89 1.66 -22.81
C SER A 93 19.86 2.24 -21.38
N ASN A 94 20.15 3.52 -21.21
CA ASN A 94 20.07 4.20 -19.91
C ASN A 94 18.62 4.38 -19.40
N PHE A 95 17.61 4.21 -20.26
CA PHE A 95 16.19 4.26 -19.88
C PHE A 95 15.50 2.89 -19.96
N SER A 96 16.21 1.83 -20.33
CA SER A 96 15.64 0.47 -20.48
C SER A 96 15.67 -0.35 -19.19
N GLY A 97 16.28 0.20 -18.13
CA GLY A 97 16.35 -0.42 -16.81
C GLY A 97 14.97 -0.81 -16.27
N VAL A 98 14.96 -1.85 -15.44
CA VAL A 98 13.76 -2.37 -14.77
C VAL A 98 14.04 -2.37 -13.28
N LYS A 99 13.23 -1.66 -12.50
CA LYS A 99 13.35 -1.68 -11.04
C LYS A 99 13.08 -3.11 -10.60
N SER A 100 14.05 -3.69 -9.90
CA SER A 100 13.99 -5.10 -9.51
C SER A 100 14.25 -5.25 -8.02
N THR A 101 13.43 -6.05 -7.34
CA THR A 101 13.61 -6.41 -5.93
C THR A 101 13.83 -7.91 -5.83
N LEU A 102 14.93 -8.32 -5.20
CA LEU A 102 15.24 -9.73 -4.96
C LEU A 102 14.90 -10.10 -3.52
N ILE A 103 14.11 -11.15 -3.33
CA ILE A 103 13.84 -11.77 -2.03
C ILE A 103 14.56 -13.11 -2.02
N TYR A 104 15.67 -13.19 -1.29
CA TYR A 104 16.55 -14.37 -1.25
C TYR A 104 17.26 -14.48 0.12
N PRO A 105 17.24 -15.65 0.78
CA PRO A 105 16.37 -16.80 0.49
C PRO A 105 14.89 -16.50 0.79
N CYS A 106 13.97 -17.20 0.13
CA CYS A 106 12.53 -17.06 0.37
C CYS A 106 11.88 -18.39 0.78
N ASN A 107 10.78 -18.30 1.54
CA ASN A 107 10.01 -19.43 2.04
C ASN A 107 8.64 -19.53 1.35
N ASP A 108 7.90 -20.59 1.65
CA ASP A 108 6.58 -20.85 1.03
C ASP A 108 5.56 -19.74 1.27
N LYS A 109 5.67 -19.00 2.39
CA LYS A 109 4.80 -17.85 2.66
C LYS A 109 5.06 -16.70 1.69
N HIS A 110 6.33 -16.41 1.38
CA HIS A 110 6.69 -15.42 0.37
C HIS A 110 6.19 -15.84 -1.02
N ILE A 111 6.36 -17.12 -1.37
CA ILE A 111 5.91 -17.66 -2.66
C ILE A 111 4.39 -17.51 -2.80
N ALA A 112 3.62 -17.94 -1.79
CA ALA A 112 2.16 -17.84 -1.79
C ALA A 112 1.66 -16.38 -1.89
N LYS A 113 2.38 -15.42 -1.31
CA LYS A 113 2.04 -13.99 -1.34
C LYS A 113 2.09 -13.40 -2.75
N TYR A 114 3.09 -13.75 -3.55
CA TYR A 114 3.29 -13.18 -4.89
C TYR A 114 2.73 -14.05 -6.02
N ARG A 115 2.40 -15.31 -5.73
CA ARG A 115 1.68 -16.18 -6.67
C ARG A 115 0.33 -15.58 -7.00
N ASP A 116 -0.05 -15.60 -8.26
CA ASP A 116 -1.34 -15.14 -8.71
C ASP A 116 -2.42 -16.02 -8.07
N GLN A 117 -3.41 -15.35 -7.51
CA GLN A 117 -4.49 -15.99 -6.78
C GLN A 117 -5.78 -15.69 -7.53
N LYS A 118 -6.57 -16.73 -7.79
CA LYS A 118 -7.95 -16.54 -8.27
C LYS A 118 -8.72 -15.77 -7.20
N ARG A 119 -9.17 -14.58 -7.56
CA ARG A 119 -9.95 -13.71 -6.67
C ARG A 119 -11.43 -13.92 -6.95
N PHE A 120 -12.21 -14.11 -5.90
CA PHE A 120 -13.66 -14.23 -5.96
C PHE A 120 -14.28 -13.04 -5.23
N VAL A 121 -15.39 -12.54 -5.76
CA VAL A 121 -16.23 -11.57 -5.05
C VAL A 121 -17.21 -12.36 -4.19
N ILE A 122 -17.27 -12.04 -2.91
CA ILE A 122 -18.17 -12.68 -1.95
C ILE A 122 -19.05 -11.59 -1.34
N SER A 123 -20.35 -11.85 -1.26
CA SER A 123 -21.32 -11.01 -0.56
C SER A 123 -21.57 -11.59 0.82
N GLU A 124 -20.82 -11.12 1.82
CA GLU A 124 -20.91 -11.62 3.19
C GLU A 124 -22.09 -10.99 3.94
N THR A 125 -23.01 -11.82 4.44
CA THR A 125 -24.10 -11.37 5.31
C THR A 125 -23.61 -11.11 6.74
N PRO A 126 -24.35 -10.36 7.58
CA PRO A 126 -24.03 -10.26 9.00
C PRO A 126 -23.97 -11.63 9.69
N ASN A 127 -24.83 -12.58 9.30
CA ASN A 127 -24.81 -13.93 9.85
C ASN A 127 -23.52 -14.68 9.48
N ASP A 128 -23.08 -14.60 8.22
CA ASP A 128 -21.83 -15.22 7.77
C ASP A 128 -20.63 -14.62 8.50
N TYR A 129 -20.63 -13.29 8.72
CA TYR A 129 -19.60 -12.64 9.50
C TYR A 129 -19.50 -13.24 10.91
N HIS A 130 -20.62 -13.38 11.63
CA HIS A 130 -20.60 -13.89 13.01
C HIS A 130 -20.34 -15.40 13.10
N THR A 131 -20.79 -16.18 12.12
CA THR A 131 -20.71 -17.65 12.18
C THR A 131 -19.51 -18.26 11.48
N ILE A 132 -18.88 -17.53 10.55
CA ILE A 132 -17.77 -18.02 9.72
C ILE A 132 -16.55 -17.12 9.86
N THR A 133 -16.68 -15.84 9.49
CA THR A 133 -15.53 -14.95 9.38
C THR A 133 -14.94 -14.62 10.74
N LEU A 134 -15.73 -14.10 11.68
CA LEU A 134 -15.27 -13.70 13.01
C LEU A 134 -14.60 -14.87 13.76
N PRO A 135 -15.16 -16.09 13.82
CA PRO A 135 -14.47 -17.24 14.39
C PRO A 135 -13.13 -17.55 13.71
N HIS A 136 -13.07 -17.46 12.38
CA HIS A 136 -11.82 -17.66 11.66
C HIS A 136 -10.77 -16.58 11.98
N LEU A 137 -11.20 -15.32 12.11
CA LEU A 137 -10.33 -14.20 12.48
C LEU A 137 -9.73 -14.39 13.87
N GLU A 138 -10.56 -14.73 14.86
CA GLU A 138 -10.08 -14.95 16.22
C GLU A 138 -9.05 -16.08 16.33
N LEU A 139 -9.11 -17.07 15.42
CA LEU A 139 -8.14 -18.17 15.35
C LEU A 139 -6.86 -17.85 14.55
N SER A 140 -6.94 -16.97 13.55
CA SER A 140 -5.88 -16.81 12.53
C SER A 140 -5.27 -15.41 12.44
N GLN A 141 -5.78 -14.45 13.22
CA GLN A 141 -5.32 -13.07 13.16
C GLN A 141 -3.84 -12.96 13.51
N MET A 142 -3.08 -12.33 12.61
CA MET A 142 -1.69 -11.98 12.86
C MET A 142 -1.58 -10.93 13.97
N SER A 143 -0.45 -10.93 14.68
CA SER A 143 -0.16 -9.90 15.67
C SER A 143 -0.26 -8.50 15.06
N ILE A 144 -0.89 -7.59 15.81
CA ILE A 144 -1.01 -6.17 15.52
C ILE A 144 -0.17 -5.33 16.49
N ASP A 145 0.86 -5.91 17.12
CA ASP A 145 1.70 -5.22 18.11
C ASP A 145 2.36 -3.95 17.54
N TRP A 146 2.69 -3.95 16.24
CA TRP A 146 3.20 -2.76 15.56
C TRP A 146 2.22 -1.58 15.64
N VAL A 147 0.91 -1.83 15.59
CA VAL A 147 -0.14 -0.81 15.72
C VAL A 147 -0.06 -0.19 17.12
N TYR A 148 0.05 -1.01 18.15
CA TYR A 148 0.15 -0.52 19.52
C TYR A 148 1.48 0.18 19.79
N ASN A 149 2.59 -0.29 19.22
CA ASN A 149 3.87 0.39 19.32
C ASN A 149 3.83 1.77 18.65
N PHE A 150 3.14 1.90 17.51
CA PHE A 150 2.89 3.19 16.88
C PHE A 150 2.02 4.10 17.75
N LEU A 151 0.88 3.60 18.25
CA LEU A 151 -0.03 4.38 19.10
C LEU A 151 0.57 4.79 20.46
N ASP A 152 1.49 3.98 20.99
CA ASP A 152 2.23 4.24 22.24
C ASP A 152 3.51 5.07 22.01
N HIS A 153 3.76 5.57 20.81
CA HIS A 153 4.97 6.33 20.44
C HIS A 153 6.30 5.59 20.64
N LYS A 154 6.28 4.24 20.65
CA LYS A 154 7.47 3.40 20.77
C LYS A 154 8.25 3.31 19.45
N CYS A 155 7.55 3.41 18.32
CA CYS A 155 8.11 3.38 16.97
C CYS A 155 7.41 4.40 16.07
N GLU A 156 8.12 4.94 15.07
CA GLU A 156 7.58 5.83 14.01
C GLU A 156 6.93 7.13 14.54
N ALA A 157 7.25 7.55 15.76
CA ALA A 157 6.68 8.75 16.39
C ALA A 157 7.03 10.05 15.63
N ASP A 158 8.21 10.11 15.01
CA ASP A 158 8.68 11.21 14.18
C ASP A 158 7.88 11.39 12.88
N ARG A 159 7.18 10.35 12.43
CA ARG A 159 6.39 10.36 11.20
C ARG A 159 4.95 10.85 11.40
N VAL A 160 4.52 11.04 12.65
CA VAL A 160 3.16 11.47 12.98
C VAL A 160 2.91 12.86 12.40
N ILE A 161 1.84 12.98 11.63
CA ILE A 161 1.38 14.24 11.02
C ILE A 161 0.42 14.94 11.97
N TYR A 162 -0.48 14.17 12.57
CA TYR A 162 -1.51 14.68 13.46
C TYR A 162 -1.88 13.62 14.48
N GLU A 163 -2.14 14.04 15.71
CA GLU A 163 -2.59 13.19 16.80
C GLU A 163 -3.73 13.86 17.56
N ASP A 164 -4.81 13.10 17.75
CA ASP A 164 -5.87 13.44 18.69
C ASP A 164 -5.69 12.62 19.97
N SER A 165 -5.55 13.30 21.11
CA SER A 165 -5.30 12.69 22.41
C SER A 165 -6.54 12.10 23.08
N ASP A 166 -7.74 12.28 22.51
CA ASP A 166 -8.96 11.73 23.10
C ASP A 166 -8.90 10.18 23.20
N PRO A 167 -9.18 9.59 24.37
CA PRO A 167 -9.02 8.15 24.56
C PRO A 167 -10.05 7.31 23.79
N TYR A 168 -11.17 7.90 23.37
CA TYR A 168 -12.31 7.18 22.77
C TYR A 168 -12.50 7.50 21.28
N ASN A 169 -12.35 8.77 20.93
CA ASN A 169 -12.52 9.34 19.60
C ASN A 169 -11.18 9.79 18.98
N GLY A 170 -10.06 9.61 19.68
CA GLY A 170 -8.74 9.99 19.19
C GLY A 170 -8.15 8.98 18.19
N PHE A 171 -7.19 9.46 17.43
CA PHE A 171 -6.50 8.72 16.38
C PHE A 171 -5.13 9.37 16.11
N MET A 172 -4.28 8.66 15.37
CA MET A 172 -3.00 9.17 14.87
C MET A 172 -2.95 9.03 13.34
N LEU A 173 -2.58 10.12 12.66
CA LEU A 173 -2.39 10.18 11.20
C LEU A 173 -0.89 10.18 10.88
N ALA A 174 -0.47 9.30 9.99
CA ALA A 174 0.92 9.23 9.52
C ALA A 174 1.00 8.76 8.05
N PRO A 175 2.13 8.96 7.36
CA PRO A 175 2.40 8.34 6.07
C PRO A 175 2.29 6.81 6.13
N ASP A 176 1.56 6.20 5.20
CA ASP A 176 1.54 4.73 5.04
C ASP A 176 2.90 4.24 4.56
N LEU A 177 3.29 3.02 4.95
CA LEU A 177 4.55 2.39 4.53
C LEU A 177 4.71 2.33 3.00
N LYS A 178 3.60 2.35 2.24
CA LYS A 178 3.62 2.30 0.78
C LYS A 178 4.06 3.61 0.11
N TRP A 179 4.10 4.73 0.82
CA TRP A 179 4.47 6.02 0.24
C TRP A 179 5.87 6.45 0.66
N SER A 180 6.69 6.84 -0.32
CA SER A 180 8.07 7.28 -0.08
C SER A 180 8.17 8.67 0.55
N GLY A 181 7.09 9.47 0.50
CA GLY A 181 7.08 10.85 0.96
C GLY A 181 7.62 11.86 -0.05
N GLU A 182 8.06 11.43 -1.24
CA GLU A 182 8.68 12.30 -2.24
C GLU A 182 7.66 12.93 -3.21
N GLN A 183 6.81 12.10 -3.81
CA GLN A 183 5.86 12.52 -4.85
C GLN A 183 4.46 12.67 -4.27
N ILE A 184 3.95 13.90 -4.27
CA ILE A 184 2.65 14.23 -3.67
C ILE A 184 1.47 13.62 -4.43
N GLU A 185 1.64 13.36 -5.72
CA GLU A 185 0.69 12.69 -6.59
C GLU A 185 0.45 11.24 -6.14
N SER A 186 1.40 10.65 -5.41
CA SER A 186 1.32 9.31 -4.83
C SER A 186 1.04 9.31 -3.33
N LEU A 187 0.63 10.45 -2.76
CA LEU A 187 0.37 10.60 -1.33
C LEU A 187 -0.53 9.47 -0.82
N TYR A 188 -0.06 8.82 0.24
CA TYR A 188 -0.77 7.77 0.95
C TYR A 188 -0.52 7.93 2.45
N LEU A 189 -1.59 8.26 3.18
CA LEU A 189 -1.59 8.35 4.64
C LEU A 189 -2.57 7.34 5.23
N ILE A 190 -2.36 7.03 6.50
CA ILE A 190 -3.21 6.16 7.31
C ILE A 190 -3.54 6.84 8.63
N ALA A 191 -4.83 6.86 8.98
CA ALA A 191 -5.31 7.24 10.31
C ALA A 191 -5.67 5.99 11.10
N ILE A 192 -5.01 5.79 12.24
CA ILE A 192 -5.20 4.62 13.12
C ILE A 192 -5.88 5.08 14.40
N VAL A 193 -7.02 4.48 14.74
CA VAL A 193 -7.79 4.87 15.94
C VAL A 193 -7.07 4.47 17.23
N LYS A 194 -7.19 5.26 18.30
CA LYS A 194 -6.60 4.91 19.60
C LYS A 194 -7.40 3.87 20.36
N ARG A 195 -8.74 3.95 20.26
CA ARG A 195 -9.65 3.01 20.93
C ARG A 195 -9.40 1.58 20.44
N LYS A 196 -9.06 0.69 21.37
CA LYS A 196 -8.84 -0.73 21.10
C LYS A 196 -10.17 -1.47 20.88
N GLY A 197 -10.11 -2.59 20.18
CA GLY A 197 -11.24 -3.52 20.05
C GLY A 197 -12.16 -3.30 18.85
N ILE A 198 -11.99 -2.20 18.09
CA ILE A 198 -12.69 -2.01 16.81
C ILE A 198 -11.88 -2.69 15.71
N LYS A 199 -12.34 -3.85 15.23
CA LYS A 199 -11.60 -4.69 14.28
C LYS A 199 -11.77 -4.21 12.84
N SER A 200 -12.98 -3.77 12.47
CA SER A 200 -13.31 -3.35 11.11
C SER A 200 -14.59 -2.52 11.08
N ILE A 201 -15.08 -2.19 9.87
CA ILE A 201 -16.36 -1.53 9.67
C ILE A 201 -17.58 -2.30 10.24
N ARG A 202 -17.45 -3.61 10.52
CA ARG A 202 -18.50 -4.42 11.15
C ARG A 202 -18.77 -4.04 12.60
N ASP A 203 -17.78 -3.47 13.29
CA ASP A 203 -17.89 -3.07 14.69
C ASP A 203 -18.37 -1.62 14.85
N LEU A 204 -18.53 -0.87 13.75
CA LEU A 204 -18.95 0.52 13.77
C LEU A 204 -20.45 0.66 13.99
N THR A 205 -20.82 1.57 14.87
CA THR A 205 -22.18 1.91 15.28
C THR A 205 -22.43 3.41 15.15
N ALA A 206 -23.69 3.84 15.34
CA ALA A 206 -24.06 5.25 15.34
C ALA A 206 -23.34 6.08 16.43
N ASN A 207 -22.89 5.44 17.50
CA ASN A 207 -22.14 6.09 18.58
C ASN A 207 -20.72 6.47 18.17
N ASP A 208 -20.22 5.88 17.09
CA ASP A 208 -18.86 6.10 16.58
C ASP A 208 -18.79 7.26 15.58
N LEU A 209 -19.93 7.92 15.31
CA LEU A 209 -19.97 9.10 14.44
C LEU A 209 -18.99 10.22 14.86
N PRO A 210 -18.82 10.57 16.15
CA PRO A 210 -17.84 11.59 16.54
C PRO A 210 -16.39 11.20 16.23
N LEU A 211 -16.01 9.93 16.44
CA LEU A 211 -14.71 9.39 16.04
C LEU A 211 -14.52 9.52 14.53
N LEU A 212 -15.51 9.09 13.75
CA LEU A 212 -15.45 9.15 12.30
C LEU A 212 -15.32 10.59 11.81
N GLU A 213 -16.22 11.50 12.23
CA GLU A 213 -16.19 12.93 11.88
C GLU A 213 -14.84 13.56 12.25
N GLY A 214 -14.33 13.24 13.45
CA GLY A 214 -13.01 13.64 13.91
C GLY A 214 -11.89 13.19 12.98
N ILE A 215 -11.85 11.90 12.61
CA ILE A 215 -10.87 11.38 11.66
C ILE A 215 -10.96 12.12 10.33
N ARG A 216 -12.16 12.30 9.76
CA ARG A 216 -12.32 12.99 8.47
C ARG A 216 -11.85 14.44 8.54
N ASP A 217 -12.43 15.23 9.44
CA ASP A 217 -12.26 16.69 9.41
C ASP A 217 -10.86 17.09 9.86
N LYS A 218 -10.34 16.45 10.91
CA LYS A 218 -9.02 16.76 11.45
C LYS A 218 -7.90 16.24 10.55
N SER A 219 -8.07 15.06 9.91
CA SER A 219 -7.06 14.57 8.96
C SER A 219 -7.02 15.43 7.70
N LEU A 220 -8.17 15.79 7.12
CA LEU A 220 -8.19 16.64 5.93
C LEU A 220 -7.55 18.01 6.20
N LYS A 221 -7.82 18.61 7.37
CA LYS A 221 -7.16 19.85 7.79
C LYS A 221 -5.65 19.69 7.93
N ALA A 222 -5.19 18.62 8.59
CA ALA A 222 -3.77 18.36 8.76
C ALA A 222 -3.05 18.09 7.42
N ILE A 223 -3.74 17.45 6.46
CA ILE A 223 -3.23 17.23 5.10
C ILE A 223 -3.08 18.55 4.35
N GLU A 224 -4.09 19.42 4.41
CA GLU A 224 -4.06 20.74 3.81
C GLU A 224 -2.91 21.59 4.39
N GLU A 225 -2.77 21.60 5.71
CA GLU A 225 -1.71 22.37 6.40
C GLU A 225 -0.30 21.86 6.07
N LYS A 226 -0.10 20.54 6.01
CA LYS A 226 1.23 19.95 5.80
C LYS A 226 1.65 19.89 4.33
N TYR A 227 0.70 19.66 3.42
CA TYR A 227 0.99 19.36 2.02
C TYR A 227 0.33 20.32 1.02
N GLY A 228 -0.50 21.27 1.47
CA GLY A 228 -1.17 22.23 0.60
C GLY A 228 -2.22 21.60 -0.34
N LEU A 229 -2.70 20.39 -0.03
CA LEU A 229 -3.72 19.72 -0.84
C LEU A 229 -5.12 20.08 -0.36
N ASP A 230 -5.97 20.48 -1.31
CA ASP A 230 -7.39 20.72 -1.02
C ASP A 230 -8.10 19.38 -0.71
N LYS A 231 -9.08 19.43 0.19
CA LYS A 231 -9.83 18.23 0.62
C LYS A 231 -10.48 17.45 -0.52
N HIS A 232 -10.83 18.10 -1.64
CA HIS A 232 -11.43 17.46 -2.81
C HIS A 232 -10.39 16.70 -3.66
N GLN A 233 -9.10 16.91 -3.42
CA GLN A 233 -8.00 16.14 -4.00
C GLN A 233 -7.68 14.88 -3.19
N ILE A 234 -8.40 14.62 -2.09
CA ILE A 234 -8.16 13.49 -1.21
C ILE A 234 -9.35 12.52 -1.23
N ARG A 235 -9.05 11.25 -1.47
CA ARG A 235 -9.98 10.13 -1.29
C ARG A 235 -9.71 9.46 0.04
N SER A 236 -10.74 9.38 0.90
CA SER A 236 -10.68 8.69 2.19
C SER A 236 -11.57 7.44 2.21
N TYR A 237 -11.04 6.29 2.64
CA TYR A 237 -11.79 5.03 2.62
C TYR A 237 -11.31 3.98 3.63
N PHE A 238 -12.14 2.96 3.87
CA PHE A 238 -11.80 1.75 4.62
C PHE A 238 -11.55 0.57 3.67
N HIS A 239 -10.72 -0.36 4.08
CA HIS A 239 -10.68 -1.69 3.45
C HIS A 239 -11.70 -2.63 4.11
N TYR A 240 -12.34 -3.47 3.29
CA TYR A 240 -13.07 -4.64 3.78
C TYR A 240 -12.86 -5.83 2.83
N GLN A 241 -12.23 -6.92 3.27
CA GLN A 241 -11.59 -7.14 4.58
C GLN A 241 -10.32 -6.27 4.74
N PRO A 242 -10.00 -5.78 5.95
CA PRO A 242 -8.77 -5.02 6.19
C PRO A 242 -7.55 -5.95 6.20
N SER A 243 -6.35 -5.38 5.98
CA SER A 243 -5.09 -6.15 6.06
C SER A 243 -4.68 -6.50 7.50
N PHE A 244 -5.18 -5.74 8.47
CA PHE A 244 -5.04 -5.99 9.90
C PHE A 244 -6.31 -5.50 10.62
N TYR A 245 -6.73 -6.23 11.66
CA TYR A 245 -8.03 -6.01 12.33
C TYR A 245 -7.91 -5.06 13.51
N HIS A 246 -7.57 -3.82 13.19
CA HIS A 246 -7.68 -2.64 14.05
C HIS A 246 -8.09 -1.48 13.14
N LEU A 247 -9.19 -0.79 13.47
CA LEU A 247 -9.82 0.16 12.54
C LEU A 247 -8.83 1.25 12.10
N HIS A 248 -8.75 1.44 10.79
CA HIS A 248 -7.93 2.47 10.18
C HIS A 248 -8.59 3.02 8.92
N VAL A 249 -8.27 4.27 8.59
CA VAL A 249 -8.75 4.98 7.40
C VAL A 249 -7.58 5.32 6.53
N HIS A 250 -7.68 5.03 5.24
CA HIS A 250 -6.70 5.43 4.24
C HIS A 250 -7.07 6.79 3.65
N PHE A 251 -6.09 7.66 3.48
CA PHE A 251 -6.21 8.93 2.76
C PHE A 251 -5.21 8.93 1.61
N ILE A 252 -5.70 9.00 0.38
CA ILE A 252 -4.85 9.01 -0.82
C ILE A 252 -5.15 10.21 -1.69
N ASN A 253 -4.17 10.65 -2.48
CA ASN A 253 -4.43 11.60 -3.56
C ASN A 253 -5.40 10.96 -4.58
N VAL A 254 -6.41 11.71 -5.04
CA VAL A 254 -7.41 11.22 -6.02
C VAL A 254 -6.78 10.79 -7.35
N SER A 255 -5.62 11.37 -7.70
CA SER A 255 -4.85 11.03 -8.89
C SER A 255 -4.04 9.74 -8.72
N TYR A 256 -3.89 9.23 -7.50
CA TYR A 256 -3.14 8.02 -7.22
C TYR A 256 -4.01 6.78 -7.42
N ASP A 257 -3.64 5.92 -8.37
CA ASP A 257 -4.21 4.57 -8.50
C ASP A 257 -3.56 3.61 -7.50
N ALA A 258 -3.90 3.80 -6.21
CA ALA A 258 -3.30 3.03 -5.14
C ALA A 258 -3.64 1.52 -5.24
N PRO A 259 -2.70 0.62 -4.90
CA PRO A 259 -3.01 -0.80 -4.79
C PRO A 259 -4.18 -1.04 -3.84
N ALA A 260 -5.09 -1.94 -4.24
CA ALA A 260 -6.33 -2.25 -3.52
C ALA A 260 -7.35 -1.10 -3.39
N SER A 261 -7.21 0.00 -4.16
CA SER A 261 -8.21 1.07 -4.27
C SER A 261 -9.45 0.72 -5.13
N GLY A 262 -9.42 -0.44 -5.80
CA GLY A 262 -10.49 -0.91 -6.68
C GLY A 262 -11.78 -1.28 -5.93
N VAL A 263 -12.92 -1.10 -6.61
CA VAL A 263 -14.29 -1.19 -6.04
C VAL A 263 -14.65 -2.54 -5.39
N ALA A 264 -13.87 -3.60 -5.65
CA ALA A 264 -14.07 -4.91 -5.04
C ALA A 264 -13.33 -5.11 -3.69
N LYS A 265 -12.35 -4.26 -3.37
CA LYS A 265 -11.57 -4.29 -2.10
C LYS A 265 -11.75 -3.03 -1.27
N VAL A 266 -11.81 -1.87 -1.94
CA VAL A 266 -12.49 -0.70 -1.39
C VAL A 266 -13.95 -1.01 -1.53
N THR A 267 -14.57 -1.36 -0.43
CA THR A 267 -15.93 -1.87 -0.37
C THR A 267 -16.82 -1.09 -1.32
N PHE A 268 -17.34 -1.77 -2.34
CA PHE A 268 -18.40 -1.28 -3.22
C PHE A 268 -19.42 -0.59 -2.32
N ARG A 269 -19.59 0.72 -2.52
CA ARG A 269 -20.46 1.67 -1.80
C ARG A 269 -20.03 2.27 -0.45
N PHE A 270 -19.02 1.83 0.29
CA PHE A 270 -18.66 2.51 1.57
C PHE A 270 -17.50 3.50 1.41
N CYS A 271 -17.73 4.55 0.60
CA CYS A 271 -16.99 5.80 0.81
C CYS A 271 -17.20 6.21 2.28
N PHE A 272 -16.18 6.75 2.96
CA PHE A 272 -16.30 7.23 4.34
C PHE A 272 -17.65 7.97 4.57
N TYR A 273 -18.05 8.78 3.58
CA TYR A 273 -19.32 9.49 3.54
C TYR A 273 -20.58 8.60 3.53
N LEU A 274 -20.65 7.47 2.82
CA LEU A 274 -21.87 6.65 2.83
C LEU A 274 -22.06 5.92 4.16
N LEU A 275 -20.99 5.36 4.74
CA LEU A 275 -21.08 4.75 6.08
C LEU A 275 -21.52 5.81 7.09
N TYR A 276 -20.88 6.98 7.03
CA TYR A 276 -21.23 8.14 7.83
C TYR A 276 -22.71 8.54 7.66
N TYR A 277 -23.21 8.71 6.43
CA TYR A 277 -24.59 9.10 6.17
C TYR A 277 -25.58 7.99 6.55
N THR A 278 -25.19 6.72 6.39
CA THR A 278 -26.01 5.58 6.81
C THR A 278 -26.13 5.58 8.32
N LEU A 279 -25.02 5.57 9.06
CA LEU A 279 -25.01 5.63 10.52
C LEU A 279 -25.76 6.87 11.05
N ARG A 280 -25.60 8.02 10.40
CA ARG A 280 -26.33 9.26 10.73
C ARG A 280 -27.83 9.15 10.45
N PHE A 281 -28.22 8.49 9.36
CA PHE A 281 -29.63 8.17 9.07
C PHE A 281 -30.22 7.27 10.16
N TRP A 282 -29.55 6.17 10.52
CA TRP A 282 -30.01 5.27 11.59
C TRP A 282 -30.11 5.98 12.95
N ARG A 283 -29.15 6.84 13.30
CA ARG A 283 -29.19 7.64 14.54
C ARG A 283 -30.39 8.58 14.60
N ASN A 284 -30.72 9.24 13.49
CA ASN A 284 -31.75 10.27 13.45
C ASN A 284 -33.18 9.72 13.23
N PHE A 285 -33.34 8.57 12.59
CA PHE A 285 -34.66 8.03 12.23
C PHE A 285 -35.24 6.99 13.19
N ILE A 286 -34.44 6.36 14.05
CA ILE A 286 -34.91 5.28 14.95
C ILE A 286 -35.17 5.74 16.39
N HIS A 287 -34.65 6.90 16.80
CA HIS A 287 -35.04 7.54 18.07
C HIS A 287 -36.42 8.23 18.02
N LEU A 288 -37.22 7.99 16.97
CA LEU A 288 -38.63 8.41 16.84
C LEU A 288 -39.63 7.26 17.05
N ARG A 289 -39.23 6.17 17.74
CA ARG A 289 -40.14 5.19 18.33
C ARG A 289 -39.80 4.91 19.78
#